data_AF-A0A553L8S2-F1
#
_entry.id   AF-A0A553L8S2-F1
#
_cell.length_a   1.000
_cell.length_b   1.000
_cell.length_c   1.000
_cell.angle_alpha   90.00
_cell.angle_beta   90.00
_cell.angle_gamma   90.00
#
_symmetry.space_group_name_H-M   'P 1'
#
loop_
_entity.id
_entity.type
_entity.pdbx_description
1 polymer ?
#
loop_
_entity_poly.entity_id
_entity_poly.type
_entity_poly.pdbx_seq_one_letter_code
_entity_poly.pdbx_strand_id
1 'polypeptide(L)' 'MSCLTRKLQQNLIRYLKKRDDLIEQKSVESVRSELVNMGLCPSDVTNDQMRDILRGASQR' A
#
# COMPACT_ATOMS: atom_id res chain seq x y z
N MET A 1 3.20 -11.31 -14.03
CA MET A 1 3.30 -11.54 -12.57
C MET A 1 4.42 -10.68 -12.01
N SER A 2 4.14 -9.43 -11.64
CA SER A 2 5.05 -8.60 -10.85
C SER A 2 4.88 -8.98 -9.38
N CYS A 3 5.73 -9.89 -8.91
CA CYS A 3 5.71 -10.36 -7.53
C CYS A 3 6.35 -9.29 -6.65
N LEU A 4 5.53 -8.45 -6.01
CA LEU A 4 5.96 -7.62 -4.89
C LEU A 4 6.74 -8.49 -3.89
N THR A 5 7.99 -8.14 -3.59
CA THR A 5 8.75 -8.92 -2.60
C THR A 5 8.03 -8.87 -1.25
N ARG A 6 7.97 -10.01 -0.54
CA ARG A 6 7.31 -10.11 0.79
C ARG A 6 7.78 -9.03 1.77
N LYS A 7 9.04 -8.61 1.65
CA LYS A 7 9.65 -7.55 2.46
C LYS A 7 9.06 -6.16 2.15
N LEU A 8 8.82 -5.86 0.88
CA LEU A 8 8.21 -4.61 0.45
C LEU A 8 6.76 -4.52 0.91
N GLN A 9 5.98 -5.61 0.79
CA GLN A 9 4.62 -5.67 1.34
C GLN A 9 4.61 -5.40 2.86
N GLN A 10 5.47 -6.05 3.62
CA GLN A 10 5.54 -5.83 5.08
C GLN A 10 5.95 -4.41 5.45
N ASN A 11 6.85 -3.78 4.69
CA ASN A 11 7.25 -2.40 4.90
C ASN A 11 6.11 -1.42 4.60
N LEU A 12 5.37 -1.65 3.51
CA LEU A 12 4.18 -0.86 3.16
C LEU A 12 3.08 -1.01 4.22
N ILE A 13 2.80 -2.24 4.68
CA ILE A 13 1.85 -2.49 5.77
C ILE A 13 2.27 -1.72 7.03
N ARG A 14 3.54 -1.79 7.43
CA ARG A 14 4.05 -1.05 8.60
C ARG A 14 3.95 0.47 8.44
N TYR A 15 4.19 0.98 7.24
CA TYR A 15 4.08 2.41 6.96
C TYR A 15 2.64 2.88 7.03
N LEU A 16 1.73 2.14 6.38
CA LEU A 16 0.30 2.44 6.35
C LEU A 16 -0.34 2.31 7.73
N LYS A 17 0.04 1.33 8.54
CA LYS A 17 -0.39 1.22 9.96
C LYS A 17 0.00 2.43 10.82
N LYS A 18 1.04 3.17 10.46
CA LYS A 18 1.44 4.40 11.17
C LYS A 18 0.73 5.65 10.63
N ARG A 19 0.01 5.51 9.53
CA ARG A 19 -0.71 6.57 8.82
C ARG A 19 -2.14 6.12 8.53
N ASP A 20 -2.87 5.76 9.58
CA ASP A 20 -4.29 5.40 9.50
C ASP A 20 -5.11 6.51 8.82
N ASP A 21 -4.69 7.77 8.96
CA ASP A 21 -5.24 8.95 8.29
C ASP A 21 -5.23 8.85 6.76
N LEU A 22 -4.22 8.19 6.18
CA LEU A 22 -4.13 7.97 4.73
C LEU A 22 -5.06 6.87 4.23
N ILE A 23 -5.43 5.90 5.10
CA ILE A 23 -6.23 4.75 4.70
C ILE A 23 -7.73 5.07 4.79
N GLU A 24 -8.14 5.80 5.82
CA GLU A 24 -9.56 6.02 6.11
C GLU A 24 -10.26 6.98 5.14
N GLN A 25 -9.52 7.91 4.52
CA GLN A 25 -10.11 8.99 3.72
C GLN A 25 -9.81 8.91 2.22
N LYS A 26 -8.91 8.02 1.77
CA LYS A 26 -8.43 8.00 0.37
C LYS A 26 -8.84 6.71 -0.34
N SER A 27 -9.15 6.83 -1.63
CA SER A 27 -9.35 5.66 -2.49
C SER A 27 -8.04 4.87 -2.66
N VAL A 28 -8.16 3.58 -2.97
CA VAL A 28 -7.01 2.70 -3.23
C VAL A 28 -6.09 3.29 -4.32
N GLU A 29 -6.64 3.89 -5.39
CA GLU A 29 -5.83 4.50 -6.44
C GLU A 29 -5.04 5.71 -5.94
N SER A 30 -5.65 6.50 -5.05
CA SER A 30 -5.01 7.70 -4.48
C SER A 30 -3.85 7.31 -3.58
N VAL A 31 -4.06 6.33 -2.69
CA VAL A 31 -3.00 5.80 -1.82
C VAL A 31 -1.88 5.18 -2.66
N ARG A 32 -2.21 4.40 -3.69
CA ARG A 32 -1.23 3.81 -4.61
C ARG A 32 -0.38 4.89 -5.26
N SER A 33 -1.01 5.92 -5.83
CA SER A 33 -0.33 6.99 -6.54
C SER A 33 0.60 7.78 -5.62
N GLU A 34 0.17 8.04 -4.38
CA GLU A 34 1.00 8.71 -3.38
C GLU A 34 2.20 7.86 -2.97
N LEU A 35 2.01 6.56 -2.72
CA LEU A 35 3.10 5.65 -2.39
C LEU A 35 4.11 5.50 -3.55
N VAL A 36 3.64 5.51 -4.80
CA VAL A 36 4.50 5.51 -5.99
C VAL A 36 5.27 6.82 -6.11
N ASN A 37 4.59 7.95 -5.94
CA ASN A 37 5.21 9.28 -6.00
C ASN A 37 6.26 9.49 -4.88
N MET A 38 6.05 8.87 -3.71
CA MET A 38 7.03 8.86 -2.62
C MET A 38 8.19 7.87 -2.83
N GLY A 39 8.17 7.07 -3.91
CA GLY A 39 9.17 6.02 -4.17
C GLY A 39 9.08 4.82 -3.22
N LEU A 40 7.98 4.68 -2.49
CA LEU A 40 7.76 3.60 -1.51
C LEU A 40 7.10 2.36 -2.13
N CYS A 41 6.40 2.53 -3.27
CA CYS A 41 5.69 1.46 -3.96
C CYS A 41 6.08 1.44 -5.46
N PRO A 42 6.32 0.27 -6.05
CA PRO A 42 6.55 0.14 -7.50
C PRO A 42 5.32 0.59 -8.29
N SER A 43 5.55 1.23 -9.44
CA SER A 43 4.48 1.59 -10.39
C SER A 43 3.68 0.39 -10.90
N ASP A 44 4.31 -0.79 -10.89
CA ASP A 44 3.75 -2.06 -11.37
C ASP A 44 2.82 -2.75 -10.37
N VAL A 45 2.61 -2.14 -9.19
CA VAL A 45 1.64 -2.62 -8.20
C VAL A 45 0.23 -2.36 -8.71
N THR A 46 -0.56 -3.44 -8.78
CA THR A 46 -1.95 -3.36 -9.20
C THR A 46 -2.85 -2.90 -8.06
N ASN A 47 -4.03 -2.40 -8.39
CA ASN A 47 -5.03 -2.00 -7.39
C ASN A 47 -5.43 -3.18 -6.49
N ASP A 48 -5.49 -4.41 -7.01
CA ASP A 48 -5.83 -5.59 -6.21
C ASP A 48 -4.71 -5.95 -5.20
N GLN A 49 -3.45 -5.89 -5.62
CA GLN A 49 -2.32 -6.06 -4.70
C GLN A 49 -2.31 -4.96 -3.62
N MET A 50 -2.69 -3.74 -3.99
CA MET A 50 -2.77 -2.62 -3.06
C MET A 50 -3.94 -2.78 -2.07
N ARG A 51 -5.08 -3.33 -2.50
CA ARG A 51 -6.19 -3.71 -1.62
C ARG A 51 -5.75 -4.75 -0.60
N ASP A 52 -5.00 -5.76 -0.99
CA ASP A 52 -4.49 -6.77 -0.05
C ASP A 52 -3.54 -6.17 0.99
N ILE A 53 -2.66 -5.25 0.56
CA ILE A 53 -1.77 -4.51 1.46
C ILE A 53 -2.57 -3.64 2.44
N LEU A 54 -3.57 -2.91 1.95
CA LEU A 54 -4.43 -2.07 2.78
C LEU A 54 -5.27 -2.90 3.76
N ARG A 55 -5.78 -4.07 3.33
CA ARG A 55 -6.48 -5.01 4.20
C ARG A 55 -5.58 -5.51 5.33
N GLY A 56 -4.33 -5.86 5.01
CA GLY A 56 -3.33 -6.25 6.01
C GLY A 56 -2.90 -5.11 6.95
N ALA A 57 -3.01 -3.86 6.50
CA ALA A 57 -2.78 -2.67 7.33
C ALA A 57 -3.98 -2.34 8.23
N SER A 58 -5.21 -2.50 7.74
CA SER A 58 -6.45 -2.18 8.45
C SER A 58 -6.88 -3.25 9.47
N GLN A 59 -6.46 -4.52 9.31
CA GLN A 59 -6.63 -5.54 10.35
C GLN A 59 -5.72 -5.20 11.56
N ARG A 60 -6.35 -4.61 12.58
CA ARG A 60 -5.82 -4.47 13.94
C ARG A 60 -5.58 -5.84 14.58
#